data_AF-V4U1L1-F1
#
_entry.id   AF-V4U1L1-F1
#
_cell.length_a   1.000
_cell.length_b   1.000
_cell.length_c   1.000
_cell.angle_alpha   90.00
_cell.angle_beta   90.00
_cell.angle_gamma   90.00
#
_symmetry.space_group_name_H-M   'P 1'
#
loop_
_entity.id
_entity.type
_entity.pdbx_description
1 polymer ?
#
loop_
_entity_poly.entity_id
_entity_poly.type
_entity_poly.pdbx_seq_one_letter_code
_entity_poly.pdbx_strand_id
1 'polypeptide(L)'
;LILAAVRGGSRDRGPAIFSPLIKVGDDLAFLEKEDCFASLEKIRSCSDREVYKAELPGSNGMMITIKKVIQPAKSGVELIKQDSVPLPQKMSQIRSEIMNAGLRHRNIVPLLAHVVRPDCHLLVYEFTKNGSLHDILNDVSQGRRQLEWLARHRIARGIASGLEFLHMSHMPRIIHRDIRPANVLIDDDMEARISEFGLAKQIPDGHTRISTSSLVGTVGYMAPECPQTLTFSDKSDIYSFGVLLAVLVMGKFPSDDFFQHTEEMSLVQWMRNVMTSENPNRAIDSKLLGNGYEEQMLLVLKLACFCTLEDPDERPNSKDVRSMLSDTELIKD
;
A
#
# COMPACT_ATOMS: atom_id res chain seq x y z
N LEU A 1 23.22 6.98 -10.19
CA LEU A 1 22.30 5.87 -10.56
C LEU A 1 20.83 6.31 -10.52
N ILE A 2 20.28 6.79 -9.39
CA ILE A 2 18.85 7.18 -9.26
C ILE A 2 18.43 8.30 -10.23
N LEU A 3 19.23 9.38 -10.35
CA LEU A 3 18.96 10.47 -11.32
C LEU A 3 19.03 10.01 -12.79
N ALA A 4 19.79 8.95 -13.09
CA ALA A 4 19.91 8.38 -14.42
C ALA A 4 18.73 7.44 -14.76
N ALA A 5 18.25 6.66 -13.78
CA ALA A 5 17.06 5.80 -13.93
C ALA A 5 15.78 6.62 -14.19
N VAL A 6 15.71 7.84 -13.64
CA VAL A 6 14.53 8.72 -13.76
C VAL A 6 14.55 9.56 -15.05
N ARG A 7 15.73 9.96 -15.56
CA ARG A 7 15.84 10.98 -16.61
C ARG A 7 15.75 10.48 -18.06
N GLY A 8 15.73 9.17 -18.34
CA GLY A 8 15.61 8.67 -19.72
C GLY A 8 16.58 9.32 -20.71
N GLY A 9 17.76 9.74 -20.23
CA GLY A 9 18.76 10.48 -21.00
C GLY A 9 19.83 9.53 -21.51
N SER A 10 19.96 9.50 -22.84
CA SER A 10 20.70 8.58 -23.72
C SER A 10 19.91 7.34 -24.14
N ARG A 11 19.78 7.14 -25.46
CA ARG A 11 19.13 6.04 -26.20
C ARG A 11 19.74 4.64 -25.92
N ASP A 12 20.41 4.46 -24.79
CA ASP A 12 21.42 3.40 -24.60
C ASP A 12 21.48 2.86 -23.16
N ARG A 13 20.37 2.93 -22.40
CA ARG A 13 20.32 2.36 -21.05
C ARG A 13 19.19 1.36 -20.96
N GLY A 14 19.54 0.08 -20.94
CA GLY A 14 18.64 -1.04 -20.68
C GLY A 14 17.98 -0.97 -19.29
N PRO A 15 17.28 -2.03 -18.89
CA PRO A 15 16.46 -2.04 -17.67
C PRO A 15 17.28 -1.73 -16.41
N ALA A 16 16.72 -0.88 -15.53
CA ALA A 16 17.27 -0.67 -14.19
C ALA A 16 16.83 -1.83 -13.29
N ILE A 17 17.77 -2.71 -12.92
CA ILE A 17 17.52 -3.89 -12.09
C ILE A 17 17.87 -3.58 -10.63
N PHE A 18 16.97 -3.92 -9.71
CA PHE A 18 17.12 -3.69 -8.27
C PHE A 18 17.19 -4.99 -7.46
N SER A 19 16.85 -6.14 -8.07
CA SER A 19 16.80 -7.44 -7.39
C SER A 19 17.77 -8.43 -8.01
N PRO A 20 18.50 -9.23 -7.19
CA PRO A 20 19.36 -10.30 -7.70
C PRO A 20 18.57 -11.47 -8.30
N LEU A 21 17.23 -11.48 -8.15
CA LEU A 21 16.36 -12.46 -8.80
C LEU A 21 16.36 -12.34 -10.33
N ILE A 22 16.71 -11.16 -10.85
CA ILE A 22 16.88 -10.91 -12.28
C ILE A 22 18.38 -10.92 -12.55
N LYS A 23 18.85 -11.93 -13.26
CA LYS A 23 20.29 -12.23 -13.37
C LYS A 23 20.94 -11.47 -14.51
N VAL A 24 20.20 -11.19 -15.58
CA VAL A 24 20.69 -10.49 -16.78
C VAL A 24 19.60 -9.55 -17.31
N GLY A 25 19.99 -8.44 -17.95
CA GLY A 25 19.05 -7.58 -18.68
C GLY A 25 18.22 -8.34 -19.73
N ASP A 26 18.78 -9.43 -20.28
CA ASP A 26 18.12 -10.33 -21.23
C ASP A 26 16.81 -10.94 -20.68
N ASP A 27 16.73 -11.18 -19.37
CA ASP A 27 15.52 -11.70 -18.72
C ASP A 27 14.32 -10.75 -18.90
N LEU A 28 14.59 -9.45 -19.10
CA LEU A 28 13.59 -8.41 -19.32
C LEU A 28 13.54 -7.89 -20.78
N ALA A 29 14.38 -8.40 -21.68
CA ALA A 29 14.44 -7.94 -23.07
C ALA A 29 13.10 -8.09 -23.81
N PHE A 30 12.26 -9.04 -23.41
CA PHE A 30 10.91 -9.19 -23.98
C PHE A 30 10.01 -7.98 -23.71
N LEU A 31 10.23 -7.22 -22.62
CA LEU A 31 9.45 -6.03 -22.29
C LEU A 31 9.78 -4.82 -23.17
N GLU A 32 10.93 -4.84 -23.84
CA GLU A 32 11.36 -3.78 -24.75
C GLU A 32 10.68 -3.88 -26.12
N LYS A 33 10.12 -5.05 -26.47
CA LYS A 33 9.39 -5.26 -27.73
C LYS A 33 8.06 -4.51 -27.75
N GLU A 34 7.70 -3.91 -28.89
CA GLU A 34 6.49 -3.07 -28.97
C GLU A 34 5.20 -3.84 -28.70
N ASP A 35 5.12 -5.08 -29.16
CA ASP A 35 3.96 -5.96 -29.16
C ASP A 35 3.85 -6.88 -27.93
N CYS A 36 4.81 -6.81 -26.99
CA CYS A 36 4.91 -7.77 -25.89
C CYS A 36 3.60 -7.93 -25.09
N PHE A 37 2.92 -6.81 -24.81
CA PHE A 37 1.68 -6.77 -24.04
C PHE A 37 0.49 -7.49 -24.70
N ALA A 38 0.52 -7.73 -26.02
CA ALA A 38 -0.57 -8.43 -26.70
C ALA A 38 -0.68 -9.90 -26.27
N SER A 39 0.43 -10.48 -25.79
CA SER A 39 0.52 -11.86 -25.32
C SER A 39 0.41 -12.04 -23.81
N LEU A 40 0.44 -10.94 -23.04
CA LEU A 40 0.45 -10.98 -21.59
C LEU A 40 -0.96 -10.97 -21.00
N GLU A 41 -1.14 -11.69 -19.90
CA GLU A 41 -2.40 -11.71 -19.14
C GLU A 41 -2.59 -10.34 -18.45
N LYS A 42 -3.61 -9.58 -18.85
CA LYS A 42 -3.94 -8.30 -18.22
C LYS A 42 -4.77 -8.54 -16.95
N ILE A 43 -4.23 -8.16 -15.79
CA ILE A 43 -4.90 -8.27 -14.48
C ILE A 43 -5.86 -7.10 -14.26
N ARG A 44 -5.41 -5.88 -14.56
CA ARG A 44 -6.16 -4.64 -14.27
C ARG A 44 -5.84 -3.55 -15.28
N SER A 45 -6.81 -2.69 -15.55
CA SER A 45 -6.63 -1.50 -16.39
C SER A 45 -7.37 -0.30 -15.77
N CYS A 46 -6.72 0.86 -15.78
CA CYS A 46 -7.36 2.17 -15.61
C CYS A 46 -6.93 3.09 -16.77
N SER A 47 -7.40 4.34 -16.79
CA SER A 47 -7.20 5.27 -17.91
C SER A 47 -5.72 5.56 -18.23
N ASP A 48 -4.82 5.40 -17.27
CA ASP A 48 -3.40 5.72 -17.39
C ASP A 48 -2.43 4.64 -16.91
N ARG A 49 -2.95 3.50 -16.43
CA ARG A 49 -2.13 2.37 -15.99
C ARG A 49 -2.76 1.06 -16.39
N GLU A 50 -1.89 0.13 -16.69
CA GLU A 50 -2.25 -1.26 -16.95
C GLU A 50 -1.35 -2.15 -16.10
N VAL A 51 -1.90 -3.23 -15.58
CA VAL A 51 -1.17 -4.19 -14.77
C VAL A 51 -1.29 -5.55 -15.45
N TYR A 52 -0.14 -6.15 -15.75
CA TYR A 52 -0.02 -7.42 -16.44
C TYR A 52 0.68 -8.45 -15.55
N LYS A 53 0.42 -9.71 -15.86
CA LYS A 53 1.10 -10.87 -15.30
C LYS A 53 1.94 -11.53 -16.39
N ALA A 54 3.14 -11.96 -16.05
CA ALA A 54 4.01 -12.71 -16.95
C ALA A 54 4.87 -13.70 -16.16
N GLU A 55 5.29 -14.78 -16.81
CA GLU A 55 6.42 -15.58 -16.34
C GLU A 55 7.72 -14.89 -16.78
N LEU A 56 8.67 -14.75 -15.86
CA LEU A 56 9.98 -14.18 -16.18
C LEU A 56 10.80 -15.24 -16.96
N PRO A 57 11.24 -14.97 -18.20
CA PRO A 57 12.05 -15.91 -18.96
C PRO A 57 13.31 -16.34 -18.21
N GLY A 58 13.67 -17.63 -18.28
CA GLY A 58 14.89 -18.17 -17.66
C GLY A 58 14.87 -18.27 -16.12
N SER A 59 13.75 -17.95 -15.49
CA SER A 59 13.62 -17.87 -14.02
C SER A 59 13.10 -19.14 -13.33
N ASN A 60 12.96 -20.25 -14.07
CA ASN A 60 12.31 -21.49 -13.58
C ASN A 60 10.87 -21.27 -13.07
N GLY A 61 10.04 -20.52 -13.80
CA GLY A 61 8.61 -20.34 -13.45
C GLY A 61 8.30 -19.18 -12.51
N MET A 62 9.24 -18.25 -12.27
CA MET A 62 8.96 -17.07 -11.44
C MET A 62 7.94 -16.17 -12.14
N MET A 63 6.84 -15.89 -11.44
CA MET A 63 5.82 -14.98 -11.94
C MET A 63 6.11 -13.54 -11.51
N ILE A 64 5.90 -12.60 -12.43
CA ILE A 64 6.09 -11.16 -12.22
C ILE A 64 4.83 -10.38 -12.53
N THR A 65 4.67 -9.26 -11.82
CA THR A 65 3.67 -8.24 -12.11
C THR A 65 4.35 -7.08 -12.84
N ILE A 66 3.79 -6.67 -13.97
CA ILE A 66 4.28 -5.53 -14.76
C ILE A 66 3.24 -4.41 -14.69
N LYS A 67 3.58 -3.35 -13.98
CA LYS A 67 2.78 -2.13 -13.90
C LYS A 67 3.25 -1.16 -14.98
N LYS A 68 2.47 -1.03 -16.05
CA LYS A 68 2.68 -0.11 -17.15
C LYS A 68 2.01 1.23 -16.83
N VAL A 69 2.80 2.29 -16.75
CA VAL A 69 2.31 3.67 -16.60
C VAL A 69 2.44 4.38 -17.94
N ILE A 70 1.31 4.73 -18.54
CA ILE A 70 1.25 5.31 -19.89
C ILE A 70 1.67 6.78 -19.82
N GLN A 71 2.58 7.19 -20.71
CA GLN A 71 2.98 8.57 -20.93
C GLN A 71 2.28 9.13 -22.17
N PRO A 72 1.72 10.35 -22.12
CA PRO A 72 1.35 11.04 -23.34
C PRO A 72 2.61 11.30 -24.18
N ALA A 73 2.47 11.27 -25.52
CA ALA A 73 3.57 11.60 -26.42
C ALA A 73 4.09 13.01 -26.10
N LYS A 74 5.39 13.15 -25.85
CA LYS A 74 6.03 14.44 -25.59
C LYS A 74 5.80 15.34 -26.81
N SER A 75 5.06 16.44 -26.65
CA SER A 75 5.02 17.48 -27.67
C SER A 75 6.39 18.19 -27.70
N GLY A 76 6.84 18.65 -28.86
CA GLY A 76 8.16 19.29 -29.01
C GLY A 76 8.41 20.52 -28.11
N VAL A 77 7.35 21.05 -27.48
CA VAL A 77 7.38 22.22 -26.59
C VAL A 77 7.82 21.85 -25.16
N GLU A 78 7.65 20.60 -24.73
CA GLU A 78 8.03 20.15 -23.36
C GLU A 78 9.53 19.90 -23.19
N LEU A 79 10.28 19.74 -24.29
CA LEU A 79 11.73 19.53 -24.26
C LEU A 79 12.51 20.80 -23.83
N ILE A 80 11.89 21.98 -23.85
CA ILE A 80 12.56 23.27 -23.66
C ILE A 80 12.41 23.80 -22.21
N LYS A 81 11.54 23.22 -21.37
CA LYS A 81 11.23 23.72 -20.01
C LYS A 81 11.56 22.72 -18.89
N GLN A 82 12.79 22.20 -18.85
CA GLN A 82 13.14 21.12 -17.92
C GLN A 82 13.50 21.53 -16.48
N ASP A 83 13.76 22.81 -16.19
CA ASP A 83 14.39 23.17 -14.89
C ASP A 83 13.49 23.90 -13.88
N SER A 84 12.21 24.17 -14.18
CA SER A 84 11.35 24.95 -13.26
C SER A 84 9.87 24.58 -13.21
N VAL A 85 9.42 23.55 -13.93
CA VAL A 85 8.02 23.09 -13.89
C VAL A 85 7.91 21.88 -12.92
N PRO A 86 6.92 21.85 -12.01
CA PRO A 86 6.65 20.66 -11.21
C PRO A 86 6.51 19.42 -12.08
N LEU A 87 7.21 18.34 -11.74
CA LEU A 87 7.09 17.06 -12.45
C LEU A 87 5.60 16.67 -12.50
N PRO A 88 5.09 16.19 -13.66
CA PRO A 88 3.75 15.60 -13.71
C PRO A 88 3.61 14.56 -12.60
N GLN A 89 2.45 14.55 -11.92
CA GLN A 89 2.22 13.73 -10.71
C GLN A 89 2.64 12.27 -10.91
N LYS A 90 2.41 11.71 -12.09
CA LYS A 90 2.82 10.34 -12.49
C LYS A 90 4.34 10.12 -12.41
N MET A 91 5.13 11.06 -12.93
CA MET A 91 6.60 10.99 -12.89
C MET A 91 7.13 11.12 -11.47
N SER A 92 6.48 11.95 -10.65
CA SER A 92 6.79 12.05 -9.21
C SER A 92 6.57 10.70 -8.51
N GLN A 93 5.49 9.99 -8.86
CA GLN A 93 5.20 8.68 -8.29
C GLN A 93 6.18 7.59 -8.75
N ILE A 94 6.47 7.51 -10.06
CA ILE A 94 7.48 6.58 -10.58
C ILE A 94 8.84 6.82 -9.90
N ARG A 95 9.24 8.09 -9.75
CA ARG A 95 10.46 8.45 -9.05
C ARG A 95 10.44 7.99 -7.59
N SER A 96 9.30 8.14 -6.90
CA SER A 96 9.14 7.66 -5.52
C SER A 96 9.29 6.14 -5.41
N GLU A 97 8.66 5.37 -6.30
CA GLU A 97 8.83 3.91 -6.34
C GLU A 97 10.30 3.53 -6.52
N ILE A 98 10.99 4.15 -7.48
CA ILE A 98 12.42 3.88 -7.76
C ILE A 98 13.32 4.27 -6.58
N MET A 99 13.04 5.40 -5.92
CA MET A 99 13.81 5.83 -4.73
C MET A 99 13.67 4.85 -3.57
N ASN A 100 12.56 4.11 -3.51
CA ASN A 100 12.28 3.11 -2.48
C ASN A 100 12.52 1.67 -2.97
N ALA A 101 13.12 1.47 -4.15
CA ALA A 101 13.38 0.15 -4.72
C ALA A 101 14.34 -0.71 -3.89
N GLY A 102 15.13 -0.09 -3.00
CA GLY A 102 16.06 -0.75 -2.09
C GLY A 102 15.43 -1.35 -0.83
N LEU A 103 14.13 -1.13 -0.59
CA LEU A 103 13.47 -1.65 0.61
C LEU A 103 13.42 -3.18 0.61
N ARG A 104 13.92 -3.80 1.67
CA ARG A 104 13.92 -5.25 1.86
C ARG A 104 13.35 -5.59 3.22
N HIS A 105 12.13 -6.10 3.21
CA HIS A 105 11.43 -6.59 4.40
C HIS A 105 10.38 -7.61 3.96
N ARG A 106 10.12 -8.64 4.75
CA ARG A 106 9.16 -9.71 4.40
C ARG A 106 7.76 -9.17 4.11
N ASN A 107 7.34 -8.12 4.83
CA ASN A 107 6.03 -7.47 4.68
C ASN A 107 6.06 -6.23 3.76
N ILE A 108 7.00 -6.16 2.82
CA ILE A 108 7.08 -5.12 1.79
C ILE A 108 7.27 -5.78 0.43
N VAL A 109 6.57 -5.29 -0.60
CA VAL A 109 6.71 -5.79 -1.98
C VAL A 109 7.96 -5.16 -2.60
N PRO A 110 8.96 -5.96 -3.02
CA PRO A 110 10.17 -5.44 -3.64
C PRO A 110 9.89 -5.01 -5.08
N LEU A 111 10.32 -3.81 -5.45
CA LEU A 111 10.47 -3.43 -6.86
C LEU A 111 11.68 -4.19 -7.42
N LEU A 112 11.46 -5.03 -8.43
CA LEU A 112 12.50 -5.87 -9.03
C LEU A 112 13.27 -5.11 -10.11
N ALA A 113 12.55 -4.35 -10.94
CA ALA A 113 13.15 -3.58 -12.01
C ALA A 113 12.27 -2.41 -12.48
N HIS A 114 12.88 -1.49 -13.21
CA HIS A 114 12.22 -0.40 -13.91
C HIS A 114 12.72 -0.34 -15.36
N VAL A 115 11.78 -0.37 -16.32
CA VAL A 115 12.06 -0.25 -17.77
C VAL A 115 11.46 1.05 -18.29
N VAL A 116 12.22 1.80 -19.09
CA VAL A 116 11.77 3.04 -19.73
C VAL A 116 11.51 2.77 -21.20
N ARG A 117 10.33 3.16 -21.69
CA ARG A 117 9.96 3.14 -23.11
C ARG A 117 9.56 4.54 -23.57
N PRO A 118 9.53 4.81 -24.89
CA PRO A 118 9.10 6.11 -25.42
C PRO A 118 7.69 6.53 -24.98
N ASP A 119 6.78 5.56 -24.82
CA ASP A 119 5.36 5.75 -24.56
C ASP A 119 4.93 5.39 -23.13
N CYS A 120 5.81 4.77 -22.33
CA CYS A 120 5.45 4.30 -20.99
C CYS A 120 6.66 4.04 -20.06
N HIS A 121 6.38 3.88 -18.77
CA HIS A 121 7.30 3.30 -17.79
C HIS A 121 6.74 1.97 -17.31
N LEU A 122 7.61 0.96 -17.18
CA LEU A 122 7.24 -0.35 -16.64
C LEU A 122 7.91 -0.55 -15.29
N LEU A 123 7.12 -0.76 -14.25
CA LEU A 123 7.59 -1.14 -12.91
C LEU A 123 7.32 -2.63 -12.73
N VAL A 124 8.37 -3.41 -12.47
CA VAL A 124 8.32 -4.87 -12.38
C VAL A 124 8.42 -5.29 -10.92
N TYR A 125 7.46 -6.07 -10.46
CA TYR A 125 7.37 -6.60 -9.09
C TYR A 125 7.24 -8.12 -9.11
N GLU A 126 7.47 -8.76 -7.97
CA GLU A 126 7.08 -10.16 -7.76
C GLU A 126 5.55 -10.30 -7.87
N PHE A 127 5.06 -11.36 -8.52
CA PHE A 127 3.63 -11.62 -8.60
C PHE A 127 3.10 -12.25 -7.31
N THR A 128 1.90 -11.84 -6.91
CA THR A 128 1.18 -12.40 -5.76
C THR A 128 -0.18 -12.93 -6.21
N LYS A 129 -0.42 -14.24 -6.04
CA LYS A 129 -1.64 -14.88 -6.59
C LYS A 129 -2.92 -14.48 -5.88
N ASN A 130 -2.82 -14.10 -4.61
CA ASN A 130 -3.98 -13.72 -3.79
C ASN A 130 -4.43 -12.27 -4.03
N GLY A 131 -3.71 -11.49 -4.85
CA GLY A 131 -4.04 -10.11 -5.16
C GLY A 131 -3.94 -9.18 -3.94
N SER A 132 -4.74 -8.12 -3.94
CA SER A 132 -4.77 -7.18 -2.82
C SER A 132 -5.72 -7.63 -1.71
N LEU A 133 -5.47 -7.20 -0.48
CA LEU A 133 -6.38 -7.41 0.66
C LEU A 133 -7.78 -6.84 0.37
N HIS A 134 -7.88 -5.77 -0.41
CA HIS A 134 -9.16 -5.24 -0.86
C HIS A 134 -9.95 -6.25 -1.72
N ASP A 135 -9.28 -6.91 -2.66
CA ASP A 135 -9.92 -7.92 -3.53
C ASP A 135 -10.41 -9.12 -2.68
N ILE A 136 -9.58 -9.59 -1.74
CA ILE A 136 -9.95 -10.66 -0.81
C ILE A 136 -11.17 -10.29 0.03
N LEU A 137 -11.18 -9.10 0.63
CA LEU A 137 -12.28 -8.65 1.49
C LEU A 137 -13.58 -8.43 0.69
N ASN A 138 -13.48 -8.00 -0.58
CA ASN A 138 -14.64 -7.95 -1.48
C ASN A 138 -15.18 -9.34 -1.81
N ASP A 139 -14.30 -10.32 -2.07
CA ASP A 139 -14.74 -11.71 -2.26
C ASP A 139 -15.39 -12.28 -1.01
N VAL A 140 -14.87 -11.94 0.17
CA VAL A 140 -15.47 -12.32 1.46
C VAL A 140 -16.83 -11.67 1.63
N SER A 141 -16.98 -10.36 1.34
CA SER A 141 -18.26 -9.66 1.48
C SER A 141 -19.34 -10.28 0.59
N GLN A 142 -18.97 -10.70 -0.63
CA GLN A 142 -19.83 -11.35 -1.62
C GLN A 142 -19.97 -12.87 -1.44
N GLY A 143 -19.36 -13.46 -0.39
CA GLY A 143 -19.48 -14.88 -0.08
C GLY A 143 -18.73 -15.83 -1.02
N ARG A 144 -17.84 -15.30 -1.87
CA ARG A 144 -16.98 -16.08 -2.78
C ARG A 144 -15.73 -16.64 -2.10
N ARG A 145 -15.33 -16.07 -0.97
CA ARG A 145 -14.14 -16.48 -0.22
C ARG A 145 -14.41 -16.43 1.28
N GLN A 146 -13.69 -17.25 2.04
CA GLN A 146 -13.64 -17.15 3.50
C GLN A 146 -12.28 -16.60 3.92
N LEU A 147 -12.29 -15.74 4.94
CA LEU A 147 -11.08 -15.23 5.58
C LEU A 147 -11.36 -15.16 7.08
N GLU A 148 -10.95 -16.22 7.77
CA GLU A 148 -11.11 -16.39 9.22
C GLU A 148 -10.31 -15.35 10.00
N TRP A 149 -10.72 -15.16 11.25
CA TRP A 149 -10.13 -14.15 12.13
C TRP A 149 -8.61 -14.29 12.29
N LEU A 150 -8.10 -15.49 12.54
CA LEU A 150 -6.66 -15.70 12.73
C LEU A 150 -5.84 -15.30 11.49
N ALA A 151 -6.40 -15.47 10.29
CA ALA A 151 -5.77 -14.99 9.07
C ALA A 151 -5.82 -13.45 8.99
N ARG A 152 -6.95 -12.81 9.34
CA ARG A 152 -7.06 -11.34 9.40
C ARG A 152 -6.09 -10.73 10.43
N HIS A 153 -5.94 -11.38 11.58
CA HIS A 153 -5.02 -10.98 12.64
C HIS A 153 -3.56 -11.10 12.19
N ARG A 154 -3.19 -12.20 11.54
CA ARG A 154 -1.85 -12.39 10.96
C ARG A 154 -1.53 -11.31 9.91
N ILE A 155 -2.49 -11.01 9.04
CA ILE A 155 -2.39 -9.93 8.06
C ILE A 155 -2.14 -8.58 8.76
N ALA A 156 -2.91 -8.25 9.80
CA ALA A 156 -2.73 -7.03 10.59
C ALA A 156 -1.32 -6.94 11.18
N ARG A 157 -0.80 -8.03 11.76
CA ARG A 157 0.57 -8.10 12.30
C ARG A 157 1.63 -7.92 11.22
N GLY A 158 1.45 -8.52 10.05
CA GLY A 158 2.33 -8.34 8.91
C GLY A 158 2.42 -6.88 8.47
N ILE A 159 1.28 -6.20 8.36
CA ILE A 159 1.23 -4.76 8.04
C ILE A 159 1.95 -3.94 9.13
N ALA A 160 1.68 -4.21 10.41
CA ALA A 160 2.33 -3.52 11.53
C ALA A 160 3.85 -3.72 11.52
N SER A 161 4.33 -4.93 11.21
CA SER A 161 5.76 -5.23 11.04
C SER A 161 6.38 -4.45 9.88
N GLY A 162 5.67 -4.32 8.75
CA GLY A 162 6.12 -3.49 7.63
C GLY A 162 6.20 -2.00 7.99
N LEU A 163 5.21 -1.47 8.72
CA LEU A 163 5.19 -0.08 9.17
C LEU A 163 6.28 0.24 10.20
N GLU A 164 6.54 -0.65 11.16
CA GLU A 164 7.65 -0.49 12.10
C GLU A 164 8.99 -0.40 11.34
N PHE A 165 9.19 -1.28 10.35
CA PHE A 165 10.40 -1.20 9.51
C PHE A 165 10.53 0.16 8.82
N LEU A 166 9.47 0.64 8.15
CA LEU A 166 9.50 1.92 7.44
C LEU A 166 9.72 3.13 8.37
N HIS A 167 9.11 3.11 9.55
CA HIS A 167 9.09 4.27 10.45
C HIS A 167 10.29 4.32 11.41
N MET A 168 10.77 3.16 11.84
CA MET A 168 11.70 3.03 12.96
C MET A 168 13.03 2.36 12.57
N SER A 169 13.02 1.38 11.67
CA SER A 169 14.22 0.62 11.30
C SER A 169 14.95 1.16 10.07
N HIS A 170 14.23 1.75 9.13
CA HIS A 170 14.80 2.32 7.92
C HIS A 170 15.25 3.77 8.16
N MET A 171 16.46 4.10 7.71
CA MET A 171 17.01 5.47 7.73
C MET A 171 17.40 5.88 6.30
N PRO A 172 16.85 7.00 5.77
CA PRO A 172 15.88 7.91 6.40
C PRO A 172 14.50 7.27 6.59
N ARG A 173 13.74 7.74 7.59
CA ARG A 173 12.36 7.29 7.84
C ARG A 173 11.50 7.42 6.59
N ILE A 174 10.63 6.44 6.31
CA ILE A 174 9.72 6.48 5.15
C ILE A 174 8.27 6.58 5.62
N ILE A 175 7.54 7.58 5.11
CA ILE A 175 6.09 7.69 5.28
C ILE A 175 5.42 7.23 3.98
N HIS A 176 4.51 6.26 4.07
CA HIS A 176 3.84 5.66 2.93
C HIS A 176 2.79 6.60 2.32
N ARG A 177 1.97 7.23 3.18
CA ARG A 177 0.90 8.20 2.86
C ARG A 177 -0.32 7.64 2.13
N ASP A 178 -0.42 6.31 1.98
CA ASP A 178 -1.57 5.66 1.36
C ASP A 178 -1.75 4.21 1.85
N ILE A 179 -1.70 4.01 3.17
CA ILE A 179 -1.95 2.70 3.77
C ILE A 179 -3.44 2.39 3.69
N ARG A 180 -3.80 1.36 2.93
CA ARG A 180 -5.18 0.90 2.76
C ARG A 180 -5.21 -0.54 2.21
N PRO A 181 -6.33 -1.27 2.30
CA PRO A 181 -6.42 -2.66 1.80
C PRO A 181 -5.99 -2.86 0.35
N ALA A 182 -6.22 -1.89 -0.54
CA ALA A 182 -5.85 -2.03 -1.96
C ALA A 182 -4.33 -1.94 -2.21
N ASN A 183 -3.56 -1.41 -1.25
CA ASN A 183 -2.11 -1.26 -1.33
C ASN A 183 -1.39 -2.28 -0.41
N VAL A 184 -2.11 -3.28 0.10
CA VAL A 184 -1.54 -4.44 0.79
C VAL A 184 -1.79 -5.66 -0.09
N LEU A 185 -0.73 -6.23 -0.65
CA LEU A 185 -0.79 -7.50 -1.37
C LEU A 185 -0.72 -8.66 -0.37
N ILE A 186 -1.41 -9.75 -0.68
CA ILE A 186 -1.33 -10.98 0.09
C ILE A 186 -0.52 -11.97 -0.72
N ASP A 187 0.57 -12.48 -0.16
CA ASP A 187 1.40 -13.45 -0.85
C ASP A 187 0.85 -14.88 -0.76
N ASP A 188 1.63 -15.82 -1.26
CA ASP A 188 1.25 -17.22 -1.38
C ASP A 188 1.07 -17.94 -0.04
N ASP A 189 1.72 -17.43 1.01
CA ASP A 189 1.67 -17.95 2.39
C ASP A 189 0.60 -17.23 3.23
N MET A 190 -0.24 -16.41 2.59
CA MET A 190 -1.24 -15.54 3.22
C MET A 190 -0.63 -14.47 4.13
N GLU A 191 0.61 -14.05 3.85
CA GLU A 191 1.28 -12.96 4.54
C GLU A 191 1.03 -11.62 3.85
N ALA A 192 0.91 -10.56 4.65
CA ALA A 192 0.67 -9.21 4.15
C ALA A 192 1.96 -8.54 3.68
N ARG A 193 1.93 -7.91 2.51
CA ARG A 193 3.05 -7.15 1.93
C ARG A 193 2.59 -5.76 1.48
N ILE A 194 3.13 -4.71 2.10
CA ILE A 194 2.84 -3.31 1.74
C ILE A 194 3.42 -3.01 0.35
N SER A 195 2.64 -2.34 -0.49
CA SER A 195 2.92 -2.03 -1.90
C SER A 195 2.52 -0.60 -2.26
N GLU A 196 2.78 -0.16 -3.50
CA GLU A 196 2.41 1.17 -4.01
C GLU A 196 3.12 2.36 -3.31
N PHE A 197 4.45 2.36 -3.35
CA PHE A 197 5.30 3.42 -2.78
C PHE A 197 5.35 4.72 -3.62
N GLY A 198 4.49 4.84 -4.65
CA GLY A 198 4.39 6.03 -5.49
C GLY A 198 4.10 7.31 -4.72
N LEU A 199 3.37 7.22 -3.61
CA LEU A 199 3.11 8.37 -2.74
C LEU A 199 4.09 8.48 -1.56
N ALA A 200 5.02 7.54 -1.39
CA ALA A 200 5.90 7.55 -0.23
C ALA A 200 6.85 8.76 -0.20
N LYS A 201 7.31 9.12 1.00
CA LYS A 201 8.30 10.19 1.23
C LYS A 201 9.30 9.77 2.29
N GLN A 202 10.58 10.03 2.01
CA GLN A 202 11.63 9.94 3.00
C GLN A 202 11.67 11.23 3.81
N ILE A 203 11.62 11.12 5.13
CA ILE A 203 11.81 12.23 6.06
C ILE A 203 13.30 12.32 6.38
N PRO A 204 13.97 13.45 6.08
CA PRO A 204 15.37 13.64 6.44
C PRO A 204 15.61 13.55 7.95
N ASP A 205 16.81 13.13 8.35
CA ASP A 205 17.19 13.03 9.75
C ASP A 205 16.94 14.36 10.50
N GLY A 206 16.51 14.25 11.75
CA GLY A 206 16.15 15.40 12.60
C GLY A 206 14.76 16.00 12.34
N HIS A 207 14.02 15.52 11.34
CA HIS A 207 12.64 15.94 11.09
C HIS A 207 11.66 14.83 11.50
N THR A 208 10.49 15.21 12.01
CA THR A 208 9.42 14.27 12.40
C THR A 208 8.25 14.26 11.42
N ARG A 209 8.19 15.28 10.54
CA ARG A 209 7.09 15.52 9.62
C ARG A 209 7.59 16.12 8.31
N ILE A 210 6.82 15.97 7.24
CA ILE A 210 7.08 16.54 5.93
C ILE A 210 5.87 17.30 5.42
N SER A 211 6.07 18.57 5.06
CA SER A 211 5.05 19.39 4.37
C SER A 211 5.18 19.22 2.87
N THR A 212 4.05 19.19 2.17
CA THR A 212 4.00 18.91 0.73
C THR A 212 3.10 19.91 0.02
N SER A 213 3.29 20.07 -1.30
CA SER A 213 2.56 21.05 -2.10
C SER A 213 1.17 20.58 -2.55
N SER A 214 0.77 19.35 -2.25
CA SER A 214 -0.50 18.78 -2.70
C SER A 214 -1.00 17.72 -1.72
N LEU A 215 -2.31 17.70 -1.51
CA LEU A 215 -2.97 16.64 -0.76
C LEU A 215 -2.96 15.35 -1.59
N VAL A 216 -2.54 14.27 -0.98
CA VAL A 216 -2.51 12.92 -1.58
C VAL A 216 -2.96 11.89 -0.55
N GLY A 217 -3.36 10.72 -1.02
CA GLY A 217 -3.89 9.64 -0.22
C GLY A 217 -5.35 9.35 -0.55
N THR A 218 -5.90 8.31 0.07
CA THR A 218 -7.26 7.86 -0.19
C THR A 218 -8.24 8.39 0.86
N VAL A 219 -9.35 8.98 0.40
CA VAL A 219 -10.46 9.45 1.26
C VAL A 219 -10.98 8.31 2.13
N GLY A 220 -11.24 8.60 3.40
CA GLY A 220 -11.65 7.61 4.41
C GLY A 220 -10.49 6.96 5.17
N TYR A 221 -9.27 7.01 4.63
CA TYR A 221 -8.05 6.52 5.31
C TYR A 221 -7.10 7.66 5.71
N MET A 222 -7.26 8.85 5.13
CA MET A 222 -6.44 10.02 5.45
C MET A 222 -6.70 10.52 6.88
N ALA A 223 -5.63 10.81 7.60
CA ALA A 223 -5.68 11.43 8.91
C ALA A 223 -6.26 12.86 8.83
N PRO A 224 -7.04 13.32 9.83
CA PRO A 224 -7.78 14.58 9.78
C PRO A 224 -6.88 15.83 9.64
N GLU A 225 -5.64 15.77 10.13
CA GLU A 225 -4.67 16.86 10.02
C GLU A 225 -4.08 17.02 8.61
N CYS A 226 -4.09 15.97 7.78
CA CYS A 226 -3.43 15.97 6.47
C CYS A 226 -4.12 16.91 5.47
N PRO A 227 -5.46 16.89 5.29
CA PRO A 227 -6.15 17.85 4.44
C PRO A 227 -6.02 19.30 4.90
N GLN A 228 -5.85 19.53 6.20
CA GLN A 228 -5.77 20.87 6.80
C GLN A 228 -4.38 21.49 6.66
N THR A 229 -3.33 20.70 6.86
CA THR A 229 -1.95 21.20 7.00
C THR A 229 -1.03 20.80 5.85
N LEU A 230 -1.49 19.92 4.95
CA LEU A 230 -0.67 19.28 3.91
C LEU A 230 0.63 18.65 4.43
N THR A 231 0.62 18.29 5.71
CA THR A 231 1.76 17.76 6.45
C THR A 231 1.50 16.30 6.80
N PHE A 232 2.53 15.49 6.65
CA PHE A 232 2.49 14.04 6.83
C PHE A 232 3.60 13.60 7.78
N SER A 233 3.33 12.57 8.56
CA SER A 233 4.27 11.96 9.50
C SER A 233 4.00 10.45 9.58
N ASP A 234 4.82 9.73 10.35
CA ASP A 234 4.53 8.34 10.72
C ASP A 234 3.15 8.21 11.38
N LYS A 235 2.76 9.20 12.20
CA LYS A 235 1.43 9.23 12.84
C LYS A 235 0.26 9.31 11.85
N SER A 236 0.48 9.84 10.64
CA SER A 236 -0.55 9.81 9.59
C SER A 236 -0.72 8.41 8.98
N ASP A 237 0.36 7.65 8.82
CA ASP A 237 0.28 6.23 8.42
C ASP A 237 -0.36 5.37 9.53
N ILE A 238 -0.09 5.69 10.81
CA ILE A 238 -0.72 5.01 11.96
C ILE A 238 -2.24 5.21 11.94
N TYR A 239 -2.71 6.42 11.66
CA TYR A 239 -4.15 6.67 11.50
C TYR A 239 -4.75 5.80 10.39
N SER A 240 -4.14 5.82 9.21
CA SER A 240 -4.59 5.00 8.07
C SER A 240 -4.58 3.50 8.40
N PHE A 241 -3.60 3.03 9.17
CA PHE A 241 -3.56 1.66 9.65
C PHE A 241 -4.66 1.35 10.68
N GLY A 242 -4.99 2.29 11.58
CA GLY A 242 -6.13 2.15 12.49
C GLY A 242 -7.45 1.97 11.75
N VAL A 243 -7.68 2.73 10.67
CA VAL A 243 -8.84 2.51 9.79
C VAL A 243 -8.80 1.11 9.16
N LEU A 244 -7.62 0.65 8.70
CA LEU A 244 -7.46 -0.69 8.12
C LEU A 244 -7.75 -1.81 9.14
N LEU A 245 -7.31 -1.66 10.39
CA LEU A 245 -7.63 -2.60 11.48
C LEU A 245 -9.14 -2.71 11.68
N ALA A 246 -9.84 -1.58 11.68
CA ALA A 246 -11.30 -1.56 11.76
C ALA A 246 -11.95 -2.27 10.57
N VAL A 247 -11.46 -2.04 9.34
CA VAL A 247 -11.93 -2.76 8.14
C VAL A 247 -11.77 -4.28 8.28
N LEU A 248 -10.64 -4.75 8.82
CA LEU A 248 -10.39 -6.18 9.03
C LEU A 248 -11.37 -6.81 10.03
N VAL A 249 -11.69 -6.12 11.13
CA VAL A 249 -12.60 -6.65 12.15
C VAL A 249 -14.07 -6.53 11.72
N MET A 250 -14.44 -5.39 11.15
CA MET A 250 -15.84 -5.05 10.84
C MET A 250 -16.31 -5.61 9.49
N GLY A 251 -15.37 -5.93 8.58
CA GLY A 251 -15.68 -6.40 7.24
C GLY A 251 -16.38 -5.35 6.36
N LYS A 252 -16.20 -4.06 6.66
CA LYS A 252 -16.79 -2.92 5.93
C LYS A 252 -15.71 -1.93 5.55
N PHE A 253 -15.80 -1.36 4.34
CA PHE A 253 -14.90 -0.29 3.91
C PHE A 253 -15.47 1.09 4.27
N PRO A 254 -14.62 2.13 4.44
CA PRO A 254 -15.10 3.50 4.65
C PRO A 254 -16.04 4.01 3.56
N SER A 255 -15.96 3.46 2.34
CA SER A 255 -16.79 3.83 1.19
C SER A 255 -18.14 3.11 1.14
N ASP A 256 -18.38 2.10 1.98
CA ASP A 256 -19.62 1.32 1.94
C ASP A 256 -20.83 2.20 2.27
N ASP A 257 -21.94 1.98 1.57
CA ASP A 257 -23.19 2.73 1.74
C ASP A 257 -23.70 2.75 3.18
N PHE A 258 -23.33 1.74 3.96
CA PHE A 258 -23.59 1.66 5.40
C PHE A 258 -23.19 2.95 6.12
N PHE A 259 -22.01 3.51 5.84
CA PHE A 259 -21.53 4.74 6.51
C PHE A 259 -22.03 6.04 5.87
N GLN A 260 -22.74 5.96 4.74
CA GLN A 260 -23.33 7.11 4.08
C GLN A 260 -24.77 7.37 4.56
N HIS A 261 -25.43 6.35 5.10
CA HIS A 261 -26.84 6.40 5.54
C HIS A 261 -27.00 6.27 7.06
N THR A 262 -25.91 6.14 7.81
CA THR A 262 -25.90 6.26 9.27
C THR A 262 -25.93 7.72 9.69
N GLU A 263 -26.51 8.03 10.85
CA GLU A 263 -26.41 9.37 11.45
C GLU A 263 -24.93 9.74 11.70
N GLU A 264 -24.07 8.74 11.88
CA GLU A 264 -22.62 8.88 11.93
C GLU A 264 -22.02 9.02 10.52
N MET A 265 -21.28 10.11 10.28
CA MET A 265 -20.74 10.49 8.96
C MET A 265 -19.50 9.70 8.50
N SER A 266 -18.94 8.79 9.31
CA SER A 266 -17.72 8.05 8.94
C SER A 266 -17.53 6.74 9.70
N LEU A 267 -16.76 5.82 9.11
CA LEU A 267 -16.36 4.56 9.75
C LEU A 267 -15.71 4.78 11.13
N VAL A 268 -14.81 5.76 11.26
CA VAL A 268 -14.11 6.03 12.52
C VAL A 268 -15.07 6.52 13.60
N GLN A 269 -15.99 7.43 13.26
CA GLN A 269 -16.98 7.92 14.21
C GLN A 269 -17.95 6.80 14.64
N TRP A 270 -18.43 6.01 13.68
CA TRP A 270 -19.29 4.89 13.96
C TRP A 270 -18.60 3.86 14.87
N MET A 271 -17.34 3.51 14.57
CA MET A 271 -16.51 2.61 15.38
C MET A 271 -16.40 3.11 16.82
N ARG A 272 -16.13 4.40 17.05
CA ARG A 272 -16.04 4.96 18.40
C ARG A 272 -17.36 4.83 19.15
N ASN A 273 -18.48 5.16 18.52
CA ASN A 273 -19.81 5.09 19.12
C ASN A 273 -20.21 3.65 19.48
N VAL A 274 -19.94 2.68 18.61
CA VAL A 274 -20.26 1.28 18.91
C VAL A 274 -19.38 0.72 20.03
N MET A 275 -18.10 1.09 20.08
CA MET A 275 -17.18 0.59 21.10
C MET A 275 -17.49 1.09 22.52
N THR A 276 -18.27 2.17 22.66
CA THR A 276 -18.77 2.68 23.94
C THR A 276 -20.24 2.32 24.21
N SER A 277 -20.90 1.60 23.31
CA SER A 277 -22.29 1.18 23.46
C SER A 277 -22.43 -0.05 24.37
N GLU A 278 -23.66 -0.37 24.76
CA GLU A 278 -23.97 -1.58 25.55
C GLU A 278 -23.62 -2.89 24.84
N ASN A 279 -23.50 -2.89 23.50
CA ASN A 279 -23.21 -4.07 22.71
C ASN A 279 -22.15 -3.79 21.63
N PRO A 280 -20.85 -3.78 21.98
CA PRO A 280 -19.76 -3.55 21.03
C PRO A 280 -19.59 -4.68 20.00
N ASN A 281 -20.09 -5.90 20.27
CA ASN A 281 -20.01 -7.03 19.34
C ASN A 281 -20.74 -6.78 18.01
N ARG A 282 -21.67 -5.81 17.96
CA ARG A 282 -22.31 -5.40 16.69
C ARG A 282 -21.32 -4.80 15.67
N ALA A 283 -20.12 -4.41 16.11
CA ALA A 283 -19.05 -3.95 15.24
C ALA A 283 -18.39 -5.09 14.46
N ILE A 284 -18.40 -6.31 15.00
CA ILE A 284 -17.69 -7.45 14.43
C ILE A 284 -18.43 -7.93 13.17
N ASP A 285 -17.66 -8.23 12.12
CA ASP A 285 -18.18 -8.91 10.93
C ASP A 285 -18.95 -10.17 11.34
N SER A 286 -20.22 -10.28 10.97
CA SER A 286 -21.06 -11.40 11.39
C SER A 286 -20.53 -12.76 10.94
N LYS A 287 -19.68 -12.80 9.91
CA LYS A 287 -18.98 -14.01 9.44
C LYS A 287 -17.86 -14.46 10.39
N LEU A 288 -17.47 -13.63 11.35
CA LEU A 288 -16.43 -13.92 12.35
C LEU A 288 -16.98 -14.28 13.72
N LEU A 289 -18.27 -14.03 13.99
CA LEU A 289 -18.92 -14.34 15.26
C LEU A 289 -19.06 -15.84 15.50
N GLY A 290 -19.05 -16.24 16.78
CA GLY A 290 -19.20 -17.62 17.24
C GLY A 290 -17.91 -18.43 17.22
N ASN A 291 -16.75 -17.80 16.98
CA ASN A 291 -15.47 -18.49 16.84
C ASN A 291 -14.58 -18.41 18.11
N GLY A 292 -14.99 -17.70 19.16
CA GLY A 292 -14.28 -17.62 20.45
C GLY A 292 -13.10 -16.65 20.46
N TYR A 293 -13.18 -15.61 19.63
CA TYR A 293 -12.16 -14.57 19.48
C TYR A 293 -12.74 -13.16 19.57
N GLU A 294 -13.97 -13.03 20.03
CA GLU A 294 -14.71 -11.78 20.09
C GLU A 294 -13.99 -10.76 20.99
N GLU A 295 -13.50 -11.18 22.15
CA GLU A 295 -12.70 -10.30 23.03
C GLU A 295 -11.44 -9.80 22.32
N GLN A 296 -10.74 -10.69 21.60
CA GLN A 296 -9.55 -10.35 20.83
C GLN A 296 -9.88 -9.34 19.72
N MET A 297 -10.98 -9.52 19.00
CA MET A 297 -11.46 -8.60 17.96
C MET A 297 -11.79 -7.22 18.53
N LEU A 298 -12.46 -7.16 19.69
CA LEU A 298 -12.77 -5.91 20.36
C LEU A 298 -11.51 -5.19 20.85
N LEU A 299 -10.47 -5.91 21.30
CA LEU A 299 -9.18 -5.32 21.64
C LEU A 299 -8.48 -4.72 20.42
N VAL A 300 -8.54 -5.39 19.26
CA VAL A 300 -8.04 -4.82 18.00
C VAL A 300 -8.82 -3.57 17.60
N LEU A 301 -10.14 -3.52 17.83
CA LEU A 301 -10.93 -2.30 17.62
C LEU A 301 -10.58 -1.17 18.62
N LYS A 302 -10.27 -1.49 19.87
CA LYS A 302 -9.76 -0.50 20.84
C LYS A 302 -8.42 0.07 20.36
N LEU A 303 -7.54 -0.77 19.84
CA LEU A 303 -6.29 -0.30 19.22
C LEU A 303 -6.56 0.55 17.98
N ALA A 304 -7.53 0.18 17.14
CA ALA A 304 -7.95 1.00 16.00
C ALA A 304 -8.45 2.39 16.44
N CYS A 305 -9.24 2.49 17.52
CA CYS A 305 -9.62 3.76 18.13
C CYS A 305 -8.40 4.57 18.58
N PHE A 306 -7.41 3.92 19.22
CA PHE A 306 -6.20 4.58 19.70
C PHE A 306 -5.32 5.09 18.53
N CYS A 307 -5.17 4.30 17.47
CA CYS A 307 -4.47 4.69 16.25
C CYS A 307 -5.14 5.86 15.52
N THR A 308 -6.46 6.04 15.69
CA THR A 308 -7.25 7.04 14.95
C THR A 308 -7.58 8.29 15.78
N LEU A 309 -6.93 8.52 16.93
CA LEU A 309 -7.09 9.74 17.72
C LEU A 309 -6.90 11.01 16.86
N GLU A 310 -7.64 12.06 17.18
CA GLU A 310 -7.59 13.32 16.42
C GLU A 310 -6.21 13.96 16.50
N ASP A 311 -5.66 14.07 17.70
CA ASP A 311 -4.29 14.55 17.91
C ASP A 311 -3.27 13.49 17.45
N PRO A 312 -2.42 13.77 16.45
CA PRO A 312 -1.38 12.85 15.99
C PRO A 312 -0.34 12.52 17.07
N ASP A 313 -0.09 13.41 18.03
CA ASP A 313 0.93 13.19 19.06
C ASP A 313 0.47 12.15 20.09
N GLU A 314 -0.83 12.02 20.33
CA GLU A 314 -1.43 11.01 21.21
C GLU A 314 -1.49 9.60 20.60
N ARG A 315 -1.42 9.48 19.26
CA ARG A 315 -1.44 8.17 18.59
C ARG A 315 -0.20 7.33 18.99
N PRO A 316 -0.31 6.00 19.09
CA PRO A 316 0.88 5.16 19.32
C PRO A 316 1.87 5.24 18.14
N ASN A 317 3.14 4.91 18.37
CA ASN A 317 4.08 4.69 17.27
C ASN A 317 3.94 3.27 16.70
N SER A 318 4.52 2.99 15.53
CA SER A 318 4.38 1.69 14.85
C SER A 318 4.93 0.49 15.62
N LYS A 319 5.97 0.69 16.45
CA LYS A 319 6.51 -0.35 17.33
C LYS A 319 5.49 -0.72 18.42
N ASP A 320 4.90 0.29 19.06
CA ASP A 320 3.89 0.07 20.11
C ASP A 320 2.65 -0.62 19.52
N VAL A 321 2.18 -0.19 18.34
CA VAL A 321 1.07 -0.85 17.63
C VAL A 321 1.37 -2.32 17.35
N ARG A 322 2.58 -2.64 16.86
CA ARG A 322 2.97 -4.04 16.61
C ARG A 322 3.01 -4.85 17.91
N SER A 323 3.52 -4.27 18.99
CA SER A 323 3.56 -4.92 20.31
C SER A 323 2.16 -5.22 20.80
N MET A 324 1.29 -4.20 20.85
CA MET A 324 -0.11 -4.35 21.30
C MET A 324 -0.88 -5.38 20.46
N LEU A 325 -0.70 -5.42 19.14
CA LEU A 325 -1.30 -6.46 18.30
C LEU A 325 -0.78 -7.86 18.65
N SER A 326 0.50 -8.00 18.99
CA SER A 326 1.08 -9.28 19.38
C SER A 326 0.57 -9.72 20.76
N ASP A 327 0.38 -8.79 21.69
CA ASP A 327 -0.12 -9.09 23.03
C ASP A 327 -1.57 -9.61 23.02
N THR A 328 -2.36 -9.23 22.02
CA THR A 328 -3.71 -9.80 21.85
C THR A 328 -3.72 -11.30 21.49
N GLU A 329 -2.60 -11.90 21.06
CA GLU A 329 -2.50 -13.32 20.64
C GLU A 329 -2.82 -14.32 21.75
N LEU A 330 -2.70 -13.91 23.02
CA LEU A 330 -2.84 -14.78 24.20
C LEU A 330 -4.27 -14.90 24.73
N ILE A 331 -5.25 -14.27 24.06
CA ILE A 331 -6.63 -14.20 24.54
C ILE A 331 -7.49 -15.13 23.70
N LYS A 332 -7.93 -16.22 24.33
CA LYS A 332 -8.97 -17.11 23.83
C LYS A 332 -9.99 -17.27 24.95
N ASP A 333 -11.26 -17.09 24.61
CA ASP A 333 -12.39 -17.24 25.54
C ASP A 333 -12.46 -18.64 26.16
#